data_AF-A0A948SNC4-F1
#
_entry.id   AF-A0A948SNC4-F1
#
_cell.length_a   1.000
_cell.length_b   1.000
_cell.length_c   1.000
_cell.angle_alpha   90.00
_cell.angle_beta   90.00
_cell.angle_gamma   90.00
#
_symmetry.space_group_name_H-M   'P 1'
#
loop_
_entity.id
_entity.type
_entity.pdbx_description
1 polymer ?
#
loop_
_entity_poly.entity_id
_entity_poly.type
_entity_poly.pdbx_seq_one_letter_code
_entity_poly.pdbx_strand_id
1 'polypeptide(L)'
;MTGFALQTPATTSTGLALALALALALAPDARAGSACAPDLNGDGAVNGDDLGAMLGAWGGCAGCPADLNADGLVSGDDLGVLLAGWGDCPIVTPAWATLVEARPDPTVVTDPMLQQRILATGLAWRVRDAETQIEMVLIPPGSFQMGCSVSNGLLCSGNEGPIHAVTLTNAFYIGRYEVTQAQWTARMGFNPSLWRNPSPQVPVDQVPNRPVDTISWDTIQDFLGNSLVGNAALRLPTEAEWEYAYRAGTTTAYHSLPGHPSGTNDDQLANDIAWWGSCPPCGGNSGYQTHPVGRKAGNGFGLHDMAGNVYEWVNDFTGPYPTGPVVDPTGPDTGSTRILRGGSFFDDRTNLRSSKRMWYPPNHLSNRFGFRVVRDP
;
A
#
# COMPACT_ATOMS: atom_id res chain seq x y z
N MET A 1 66.12 -45.34 -41.36
CA MET A 1 65.91 -44.26 -42.35
C MET A 1 64.61 -44.56 -43.07
N THR A 2 63.81 -43.50 -43.31
CA THR A 2 62.45 -43.47 -43.92
C THR A 2 61.37 -44.16 -43.09
N GLY A 3 60.16 -43.64 -42.86
CA GLY A 3 59.48 -42.40 -43.26
C GLY A 3 58.09 -42.36 -42.61
N PHE A 4 57.54 -41.16 -42.47
CA PHE A 4 56.27 -40.76 -41.83
C PHE A 4 54.98 -41.44 -42.34
N ALA A 5 53.97 -41.54 -41.47
CA ALA A 5 52.56 -41.31 -41.81
C ALA A 5 51.75 -40.84 -40.58
N LEU A 6 50.98 -39.76 -40.77
CA LEU A 6 50.05 -39.17 -39.79
C LEU A 6 48.83 -40.08 -39.55
N GLN A 7 48.31 -40.06 -38.32
CA GLN A 7 46.89 -40.33 -38.05
C GLN A 7 46.44 -39.51 -36.83
N THR A 8 45.44 -38.66 -37.04
CA THR A 8 44.64 -38.00 -36.01
C THR A 8 43.66 -38.99 -35.39
N PRO A 9 43.16 -38.70 -34.17
CA PRO A 9 41.72 -38.85 -33.99
C PRO A 9 41.04 -37.71 -33.20
N ALA A 10 39.89 -37.35 -33.75
CA ALA A 10 38.62 -36.93 -33.19
C ALA A 10 38.51 -36.35 -31.76
N THR A 11 37.90 -35.16 -31.76
CA THR A 11 37.14 -34.45 -30.74
C THR A 11 36.13 -35.29 -29.95
N THR A 12 36.04 -35.03 -28.64
CA THR A 12 34.76 -35.04 -27.90
C THR A 12 34.72 -33.85 -26.94
N SER A 13 33.65 -33.08 -27.06
CA SER A 13 33.32 -31.91 -26.25
C SER A 13 32.41 -32.31 -25.10
N THR A 14 32.59 -31.74 -23.92
CA THR A 14 31.49 -31.46 -22.98
C THR A 14 31.89 -30.29 -22.09
N GLY A 15 31.49 -29.08 -22.50
CA GLY A 15 31.34 -27.95 -21.59
C GLY A 15 30.00 -28.07 -20.89
N LEU A 16 30.00 -28.12 -19.56
CA LEU A 16 28.79 -27.94 -18.77
C LEU A 16 28.70 -26.45 -18.41
N ALA A 17 28.02 -25.69 -19.26
CA ALA A 17 27.50 -24.38 -18.90
C ALA A 17 26.19 -24.61 -18.14
N LEU A 18 26.19 -24.28 -16.85
CA LEU A 18 25.02 -24.32 -15.99
C LEU A 18 24.14 -23.10 -16.35
N ALA A 19 23.29 -23.24 -17.37
CA ALA A 19 22.25 -22.26 -17.67
C ALA A 19 21.10 -22.45 -16.66
N LEU A 20 21.06 -21.56 -15.67
CA LEU A 20 19.93 -21.42 -14.75
C LEU A 20 18.76 -20.83 -15.54
N ALA A 21 17.90 -21.71 -16.08
CA ALA A 21 16.65 -21.30 -16.70
C ALA A 21 15.69 -20.83 -15.60
N LEU A 22 15.64 -19.51 -15.40
CA LEU A 22 14.59 -18.86 -14.63
C LEU A 22 13.29 -18.98 -15.44
N ALA A 23 12.53 -20.04 -15.19
CA ALA A 23 11.17 -20.17 -15.70
C ALA A 23 10.30 -19.15 -14.95
N LEU A 24 10.15 -17.97 -15.56
CA LEU A 24 9.10 -17.03 -15.22
C LEU A 24 7.77 -17.69 -15.62
N ALA A 25 7.16 -18.40 -14.68
CA ALA A 25 5.79 -18.85 -14.84
C ALA A 25 4.92 -17.58 -14.84
N LEU A 26 4.53 -17.13 -16.03
CA LEU A 26 3.37 -16.28 -16.22
C LEU A 26 2.20 -16.96 -15.53
N ALA A 27 1.71 -16.35 -14.44
CA ALA A 27 0.43 -16.73 -13.88
C ALA A 27 -0.64 -16.60 -14.99
N PRO A 28 -1.58 -17.55 -15.10
CA PRO A 28 -2.68 -17.41 -16.03
C PRO A 28 -3.47 -16.15 -15.67
N ASP A 29 -3.79 -15.35 -16.69
CA ASP A 29 -4.53 -14.10 -16.63
C ASP A 29 -5.71 -14.14 -15.65
N ALA A 30 -5.48 -13.57 -14.47
CA ALA A 30 -6.56 -13.06 -13.64
C ALA A 30 -6.87 -11.63 -14.06
N ARG A 31 -7.31 -11.43 -15.32
CA ARG A 31 -8.05 -10.23 -15.72
C ARG A 31 -9.55 -10.43 -15.53
N ALA A 32 -9.95 -10.96 -14.39
CA ALA A 32 -11.32 -10.81 -13.91
C ALA A 32 -11.45 -9.38 -13.33
N GLY A 33 -11.51 -8.37 -14.22
CA GLY A 33 -11.70 -6.98 -13.79
C GLY A 33 -11.15 -5.85 -14.64
N SER A 34 -10.52 -6.07 -15.82
CA SER A 34 -10.09 -4.91 -16.62
C SER A 34 -11.33 -4.24 -17.23
N ALA A 35 -11.79 -3.14 -16.62
CA ALA A 35 -12.92 -2.32 -17.07
C ALA A 35 -12.75 -1.70 -18.48
N CYS A 36 -11.68 -2.04 -19.19
CA CYS A 36 -11.25 -1.47 -20.46
C CYS A 36 -10.42 -2.48 -21.27
N ALA A 37 -11.05 -3.52 -21.81
CA ALA A 37 -10.35 -4.54 -22.60
C ALA A 37 -9.45 -3.99 -23.73
N PRO A 38 -9.81 -2.88 -24.43
CA PRO A 38 -8.97 -2.35 -25.49
C PRO A 38 -7.79 -1.47 -25.05
N ASP A 39 -7.62 -1.25 -23.74
CA ASP A 39 -6.44 -0.60 -23.17
C ASP A 39 -5.31 -1.65 -23.07
N LEU A 40 -4.49 -1.69 -24.12
CA LEU A 40 -3.46 -2.70 -24.32
C LEU A 40 -2.22 -2.42 -23.48
N ASN A 41 -1.92 -1.16 -23.21
CA ASN A 41 -0.76 -0.75 -22.42
C ASN A 41 -1.07 -0.63 -20.91
N GLY A 42 -2.34 -0.67 -20.52
CA GLY A 42 -2.82 -0.61 -19.14
C GLY A 42 -2.72 0.78 -18.50
N ASP A 43 -2.71 1.85 -19.31
CA ASP A 43 -2.57 3.23 -18.84
C ASP A 43 -3.90 3.89 -18.44
N GLY A 44 -5.02 3.21 -18.62
CA GLY A 44 -6.36 3.68 -18.27
C GLY A 44 -7.03 4.57 -19.32
N ALA A 45 -6.50 4.63 -20.54
CA ALA A 45 -7.10 5.29 -21.68
C ALA A 45 -6.79 4.59 -23.01
N VAL A 46 -7.82 4.22 -23.78
CA VAL A 46 -7.62 3.68 -25.13
C VAL A 46 -7.26 4.81 -26.10
N ASN A 47 -6.02 4.83 -26.56
CA ASN A 47 -5.48 5.95 -27.33
C ASN A 47 -4.50 5.51 -28.44
N GLY A 48 -3.69 6.46 -28.93
CA GLY A 48 -2.74 6.23 -30.01
C GLY A 48 -1.64 5.22 -29.67
N ASP A 49 -1.29 5.10 -28.40
CA ASP A 49 -0.28 4.14 -27.93
C ASP A 49 -0.82 2.70 -27.99
N ASP A 50 -2.08 2.48 -27.63
CA ASP A 50 -2.75 1.17 -27.81
C ASP A 50 -2.90 0.81 -29.27
N LEU A 51 -3.27 1.78 -30.11
CA LEU A 51 -3.30 1.57 -31.55
C LEU A 51 -1.93 1.15 -32.08
N GLY A 52 -0.86 1.80 -31.62
CA GLY A 52 0.51 1.42 -31.94
C GLY A 52 0.86 -0.01 -31.51
N ALA A 53 0.49 -0.39 -30.29
CA ALA A 53 0.69 -1.74 -29.76
C ALA A 53 -0.06 -2.81 -30.58
N MET A 54 -1.32 -2.54 -30.92
CA MET A 54 -2.13 -3.43 -31.77
C MET A 54 -1.50 -3.61 -33.15
N LEU A 55 -1.13 -2.52 -33.81
CA LEU A 55 -0.52 -2.57 -35.15
C LEU A 55 0.83 -3.31 -35.13
N GLY A 56 1.57 -3.25 -34.02
CA GLY A 56 2.80 -4.02 -33.83
C GLY A 56 2.58 -5.53 -33.71
N ALA A 57 1.39 -5.96 -33.30
CA ALA A 57 1.01 -7.37 -33.14
C ALA A 57 0.20 -7.93 -34.32
N TRP A 58 0.06 -7.17 -35.42
CA TRP A 58 -0.82 -7.51 -36.53
C TRP A 58 -0.52 -8.88 -37.15
N GLY A 59 -1.56 -9.69 -37.35
CA GLY A 59 -1.45 -11.07 -37.87
C GLY A 59 -1.75 -12.15 -36.82
N GLY A 60 -1.26 -13.36 -37.05
CA GLY A 60 -1.60 -14.51 -36.20
C GLY A 60 -0.99 -14.43 -34.81
N CYS A 61 -1.83 -14.46 -33.78
CA CYS A 61 -1.43 -14.17 -32.41
C CYS A 61 -2.38 -14.85 -31.41
N ALA A 62 -2.32 -16.19 -31.33
CA ALA A 62 -3.23 -16.96 -30.47
C ALA A 62 -3.04 -16.60 -28.98
N GLY A 63 -4.03 -15.91 -28.40
CA GLY A 63 -4.09 -15.58 -26.97
C GLY A 63 -3.21 -14.40 -26.56
N CYS A 64 -2.86 -13.50 -27.47
CA CYS A 64 -2.15 -12.28 -27.09
C CYS A 64 -3.11 -11.14 -26.74
N PRO A 65 -2.66 -10.14 -25.96
CA PRO A 65 -3.53 -9.05 -25.49
C PRO A 65 -4.20 -8.23 -26.60
N ALA A 66 -3.60 -8.17 -27.80
CA ALA A 66 -4.10 -7.42 -28.94
C ALA A 66 -5.19 -8.16 -29.75
N ASP A 67 -5.39 -9.46 -29.51
CA ASP A 67 -6.48 -10.28 -30.06
C ASP A 67 -7.71 -10.09 -29.16
N LEU A 68 -8.44 -9.00 -29.40
CA LEU A 68 -9.50 -8.50 -28.54
C LEU A 68 -10.81 -9.30 -28.70
N ASN A 69 -11.00 -9.96 -29.85
CA ASN A 69 -12.15 -10.82 -30.09
C ASN A 69 -11.87 -12.31 -29.81
N ALA A 70 -10.62 -12.65 -29.47
CA ALA A 70 -10.13 -13.99 -29.15
C ALA A 70 -10.32 -15.01 -30.28
N ASP A 71 -10.20 -14.58 -31.55
CA ASP A 71 -10.31 -15.44 -32.72
C ASP A 71 -8.95 -16.01 -33.20
N GLY A 72 -7.85 -15.58 -32.57
CA GLY A 72 -6.48 -15.99 -32.86
C GLY A 72 -5.76 -15.13 -33.89
N LEU A 73 -6.36 -14.04 -34.37
CA LEU A 73 -5.80 -13.10 -35.34
C LEU A 73 -5.97 -11.65 -34.86
N VAL A 74 -4.88 -10.87 -34.83
CA VAL A 74 -4.97 -9.41 -34.69
C VAL A 74 -5.24 -8.82 -36.07
N SER A 75 -6.44 -8.26 -36.25
CA SER A 75 -6.99 -7.89 -37.55
C SER A 75 -7.78 -6.58 -37.50
N GLY A 76 -8.45 -6.27 -38.63
CA GLY A 76 -9.35 -5.11 -38.72
C GLY A 76 -10.54 -5.18 -37.77
N ASP A 77 -10.94 -6.38 -37.35
CA ASP A 77 -12.03 -6.56 -36.40
C ASP A 77 -11.59 -6.13 -34.99
N ASP A 78 -10.37 -6.48 -34.57
CA ASP A 78 -9.77 -6.00 -33.31
C ASP A 78 -9.57 -4.49 -33.32
N LEU A 79 -9.11 -3.94 -34.45
CA LEU A 79 -9.01 -2.49 -34.61
C LEU A 79 -10.39 -1.81 -34.44
N GLY A 80 -11.45 -2.43 -34.95
CA GLY A 80 -12.82 -2.00 -34.70
C GLY A 80 -13.17 -1.98 -33.22
N VAL A 81 -12.80 -3.03 -32.47
CA VAL A 81 -13.00 -3.12 -31.01
C VAL A 81 -12.21 -2.04 -30.26
N LEU A 82 -10.96 -1.80 -30.65
CA LEU A 82 -10.12 -0.75 -30.07
C LEU A 82 -10.69 0.64 -30.31
N LEU A 83 -11.03 0.97 -31.55
CA LEU A 83 -11.60 2.29 -31.88
C LEU A 83 -12.97 2.52 -31.25
N ALA A 84 -13.77 1.46 -31.04
CA ALA A 84 -15.03 1.55 -30.32
C ALA A 84 -14.84 1.89 -28.83
N GLY A 85 -13.69 1.54 -28.26
CA GLY A 85 -13.31 1.86 -26.88
C GLY A 85 -12.54 3.16 -26.70
N TRP A 86 -12.32 3.95 -27.77
CA TRP A 86 -11.42 5.10 -27.75
C TRP A 86 -11.77 6.13 -26.66
N GLY A 87 -10.77 6.49 -25.88
CA GLY A 87 -10.86 7.45 -24.79
C GLY A 87 -10.65 6.83 -23.41
N ASP A 88 -11.01 7.62 -22.41
CA ASP A 88 -10.84 7.31 -21.00
C ASP A 88 -11.60 6.04 -20.57
N CYS A 89 -10.89 5.09 -19.96
CA CYS A 89 -11.51 3.88 -19.43
C CYS A 89 -12.51 4.21 -18.31
N PRO A 90 -13.67 3.53 -18.26
CA PRO A 90 -14.65 3.71 -17.19
C PRO A 90 -14.06 3.37 -15.82
N ILE A 91 -14.31 4.24 -14.85
CA ILE A 91 -13.91 4.04 -13.45
C ILE A 91 -15.15 3.65 -12.64
N VAL A 92 -15.08 2.51 -11.96
CA VAL A 92 -16.15 2.00 -11.10
C VAL A 92 -15.96 2.55 -9.69
N THR A 93 -17.03 3.10 -9.14
CA THR A 93 -17.11 3.41 -7.71
C THR A 93 -17.79 2.25 -6.99
N PRO A 94 -17.19 1.69 -5.93
CA PRO A 94 -17.83 0.66 -5.11
C PRO A 94 -19.23 1.05 -4.64
N ALA A 95 -20.16 0.09 -4.61
CA ALA A 95 -21.55 0.34 -4.22
C ALA A 95 -21.70 0.85 -2.77
N TRP A 96 -20.71 0.60 -1.92
CA TRP A 96 -20.68 1.05 -0.53
C TRP A 96 -20.12 2.48 -0.36
N ALA A 97 -19.67 3.12 -1.43
CA ALA A 97 -18.94 4.38 -1.38
C ALA A 97 -19.56 5.46 -2.27
N THR A 98 -19.28 6.70 -1.91
CA THR A 98 -19.47 7.85 -2.80
C THR A 98 -18.13 8.27 -3.40
N LEU A 99 -18.13 8.63 -4.68
CA LEU A 99 -16.95 9.08 -5.40
C LEU A 99 -16.40 10.39 -4.81
N VAL A 100 -15.08 10.46 -4.57
CA VAL A 100 -14.37 11.71 -4.25
C VAL A 100 -13.52 12.14 -5.43
N GLU A 101 -12.57 11.29 -5.85
CA GLU A 101 -11.75 11.51 -7.04
C GLU A 101 -11.61 10.19 -7.81
N ALA A 102 -11.92 10.20 -9.11
CA ALA A 102 -11.94 9.00 -9.92
C ALA A 102 -10.52 8.50 -10.26
N ARG A 103 -9.63 9.43 -10.64
CA ARG A 103 -8.26 9.14 -11.10
C ARG A 103 -7.22 9.66 -10.10
N PRO A 104 -6.02 9.06 -10.05
CA PRO A 104 -4.93 9.57 -9.22
C PRO A 104 -4.54 11.00 -9.59
N ASP A 105 -4.41 11.87 -8.59
CA ASP A 105 -3.90 13.22 -8.79
C ASP A 105 -2.39 13.15 -9.09
N PRO A 106 -1.92 13.60 -10.26
CA PRO A 106 -0.51 13.51 -10.65
C PRO A 106 0.42 14.38 -9.80
N THR A 107 -0.12 15.34 -9.03
CA THR A 107 0.64 16.12 -8.05
C THR A 107 0.88 15.37 -6.73
N VAL A 108 0.12 14.30 -6.48
CA VAL A 108 0.24 13.43 -5.30
C VAL A 108 0.93 12.13 -5.67
N VAL A 109 0.39 11.41 -6.66
CA VAL A 109 0.94 10.14 -7.16
C VAL A 109 1.91 10.46 -8.30
N THR A 110 3.11 10.92 -7.97
CA THR A 110 4.05 11.43 -8.99
C THR A 110 4.72 10.34 -9.83
N ASP A 111 4.72 9.08 -9.36
CA ASP A 111 5.29 7.95 -10.08
C ASP A 111 4.31 7.47 -11.18
N PRO A 112 4.68 7.57 -12.48
CA PRO A 112 3.82 7.14 -13.59
C PRO A 112 3.44 5.67 -13.52
N MET A 113 4.36 4.79 -13.09
CA MET A 113 4.06 3.36 -12.96
C MET A 113 3.03 3.11 -11.86
N LEU A 114 3.06 3.90 -10.79
CA LEU A 114 2.09 3.81 -9.71
C LEU A 114 0.71 4.32 -10.16
N GLN A 115 0.66 5.41 -10.92
CA GLN A 115 -0.57 5.90 -11.52
C GLN A 115 -1.20 4.84 -12.44
N GLN A 116 -0.41 4.26 -13.35
CA GLN A 116 -0.88 3.19 -14.24
C GLN A 116 -1.42 2.00 -13.45
N ARG A 117 -0.73 1.57 -12.39
CA ARG A 117 -1.21 0.46 -11.54
C ARG A 117 -2.52 0.77 -10.83
N ILE A 118 -2.75 2.01 -10.42
CA ILE A 118 -4.04 2.46 -9.86
C ILE A 118 -5.11 2.42 -10.96
N LEU A 119 -4.83 2.99 -12.14
CA LEU A 119 -5.79 3.06 -13.24
C LEU A 119 -6.16 1.66 -13.77
N ALA A 120 -5.20 0.75 -13.85
CA ALA A 120 -5.40 -0.63 -14.28
C ALA A 120 -6.37 -1.43 -13.39
N THR A 121 -6.66 -0.96 -12.17
CA THR A 121 -7.70 -1.56 -11.32
C THR A 121 -9.12 -1.32 -11.84
N GLY A 122 -9.32 -0.27 -12.65
CA GLY A 122 -10.66 0.19 -13.08
C GLY A 122 -11.50 0.78 -11.93
N LEU A 123 -10.91 1.04 -10.76
CA LEU A 123 -11.62 1.49 -9.56
C LEU A 123 -11.28 2.94 -9.23
N ALA A 124 -12.23 3.64 -8.59
CA ALA A 124 -12.07 5.03 -8.19
C ALA A 124 -10.93 5.19 -7.18
N TRP A 125 -10.00 6.12 -7.44
CA TRP A 125 -8.83 6.30 -6.59
C TRP A 125 -9.16 6.77 -5.17
N ARG A 126 -10.04 7.77 -5.02
CA ARG A 126 -10.51 8.24 -3.71
C ARG A 126 -12.02 8.15 -3.62
N VAL A 127 -12.47 7.55 -2.53
CA VAL A 127 -13.88 7.38 -2.22
C VAL A 127 -14.16 7.75 -0.77
N ARG A 128 -15.42 7.97 -0.45
CA ARG A 128 -15.89 8.15 0.92
C ARG A 128 -16.88 7.05 1.25
N ASP A 129 -16.59 6.31 2.30
CA ASP A 129 -17.47 5.27 2.81
C ASP A 129 -18.83 5.90 3.19
N ALA A 130 -19.92 5.36 2.63
CA ALA A 130 -21.24 5.99 2.75
C ALA A 130 -21.79 5.96 4.18
N GLU A 131 -21.40 4.96 4.99
CA GLU A 131 -21.89 4.79 6.35
C GLU A 131 -21.06 5.60 7.36
N THR A 132 -19.74 5.47 7.30
CA THR A 132 -18.81 6.04 8.29
C THR A 132 -18.28 7.42 7.92
N GLN A 133 -18.48 7.84 6.66
CA GLN A 133 -17.91 9.06 6.10
C GLN A 133 -16.37 9.08 6.12
N ILE A 134 -15.72 7.92 6.30
CA ILE A 134 -14.27 7.76 6.22
C ILE A 134 -13.86 7.90 4.76
N GLU A 135 -12.90 8.79 4.51
CA GLU A 135 -12.26 8.91 3.21
C GLU A 135 -11.21 7.82 3.04
N MET A 136 -11.25 7.12 1.91
CA MET A 136 -10.39 5.98 1.63
C MET A 136 -9.67 6.17 0.29
N VAL A 137 -8.45 5.66 0.23
CA VAL A 137 -7.58 5.68 -0.94
C VAL A 137 -7.41 4.25 -1.44
N LEU A 138 -7.53 4.06 -2.74
CA LEU A 138 -7.28 2.80 -3.41
C LEU A 138 -5.78 2.51 -3.48
N ILE A 139 -5.40 1.33 -3.02
CA ILE A 139 -4.04 0.80 -3.10
C ILE A 139 -4.03 -0.37 -4.10
N PRO A 140 -3.24 -0.29 -5.18
CA PRO A 140 -3.23 -1.32 -6.22
C PRO A 140 -2.46 -2.57 -5.79
N PRO A 141 -2.78 -3.76 -6.36
CA PRO A 141 -2.04 -5.00 -6.10
C PRO A 141 -0.60 -4.89 -6.54
N GLY A 142 0.35 -5.47 -5.79
CA GLY A 142 1.75 -5.45 -6.16
C GLY A 142 2.66 -6.14 -5.17
N SER A 143 3.96 -6.13 -5.46
CA SER A 143 4.98 -6.73 -4.62
C SER A 143 5.92 -5.68 -4.04
N PHE A 144 6.44 -5.93 -2.84
CA PHE A 144 7.46 -5.09 -2.20
C PHE A 144 8.38 -5.89 -1.30
N GLN A 145 9.48 -5.26 -0.88
CA GLN A 145 10.37 -5.81 0.14
C GLN A 145 9.91 -5.31 1.52
N MET A 146 9.40 -6.22 2.34
CA MET A 146 8.96 -5.93 3.70
C MET A 146 10.10 -6.16 4.69
N GLY A 147 10.22 -5.27 5.67
CA GLY A 147 11.22 -5.33 6.74
C GLY A 147 12.26 -4.22 6.69
N CYS A 148 13.36 -4.43 7.40
CA CYS A 148 14.29 -3.39 7.83
C CYS A 148 14.68 -2.36 6.74
N SER A 149 14.36 -1.10 7.01
CA SER A 149 14.90 0.08 6.31
C SER A 149 15.62 0.97 7.33
N VAL A 150 16.95 1.01 7.28
CA VAL A 150 17.78 1.86 8.15
C VAL A 150 17.73 3.32 7.70
N SER A 151 17.79 4.25 8.66
CA SER A 151 17.99 5.67 8.37
C SER A 151 19.47 6.04 8.50
N ASN A 152 19.82 7.28 8.16
CA ASN A 152 21.20 7.79 8.27
C ASN A 152 21.73 7.72 9.71
N GLY A 153 20.89 8.05 10.70
CA GLY A 153 21.26 8.01 12.12
C GLY A 153 20.78 6.81 12.92
N LEU A 154 19.87 5.97 12.40
CA LEU A 154 19.11 5.01 13.21
C LEU A 154 19.05 3.61 12.58
N LEU A 155 19.43 2.60 13.37
CA LEU A 155 19.43 1.21 12.97
C LEU A 155 18.05 0.55 13.17
N CYS A 156 17.85 -0.57 12.48
CA CYS A 156 16.69 -1.43 12.71
C CYS A 156 16.79 -2.21 14.02
N SER A 157 15.63 -2.51 14.58
CA SER A 157 15.47 -3.45 15.69
C SER A 157 15.49 -4.90 15.16
N GLY A 158 15.86 -5.87 16.00
CA GLY A 158 16.01 -7.28 15.58
C GLY A 158 14.72 -7.97 15.12
N ASN A 159 13.56 -7.38 15.41
CA ASN A 159 12.22 -7.86 15.01
C ASN A 159 11.79 -7.36 13.62
N GLU A 160 12.58 -6.51 12.96
CA GLU A 160 12.28 -5.92 11.64
C GLU A 160 12.85 -6.76 10.48
N GLY A 161 13.39 -7.94 10.75
CA GLY A 161 14.01 -8.81 9.74
C GLY A 161 13.58 -10.29 9.84
N PRO A 162 13.96 -11.10 8.83
CA PRO A 162 14.69 -10.70 7.63
C PRO A 162 13.83 -9.86 6.66
N ILE A 163 14.50 -9.11 5.77
CA ILE A 163 13.83 -8.51 4.62
C ILE A 163 13.34 -9.66 3.72
N HIS A 164 12.07 -9.61 3.30
CA HIS A 164 11.46 -10.66 2.50
C HIS A 164 10.47 -10.06 1.49
N ALA A 165 10.24 -10.77 0.39
CA ALA A 165 9.29 -10.35 -0.62
C ALA A 165 7.85 -10.67 -0.17
N VAL A 166 6.98 -9.68 -0.30
CA VAL A 166 5.53 -9.83 -0.10
C VAL A 166 4.83 -9.46 -1.40
N THR A 167 3.85 -10.26 -1.80
CA THR A 167 2.93 -9.94 -2.91
C THR A 167 1.52 -9.80 -2.35
N LEU A 168 0.89 -8.65 -2.61
CA LEU A 168 -0.53 -8.42 -2.37
C LEU A 168 -1.27 -8.58 -3.69
N THR A 169 -2.16 -9.57 -3.80
CA THR A 169 -2.78 -9.92 -5.11
C THR A 169 -4.01 -9.11 -5.42
N ASN A 170 -4.65 -8.51 -4.41
CA ASN A 170 -5.88 -7.75 -4.57
C ASN A 170 -5.66 -6.27 -4.27
N ALA A 171 -6.43 -5.43 -4.97
CA ALA A 171 -6.53 -4.03 -4.62
C ALA A 171 -7.36 -3.90 -3.34
N PHE A 172 -7.06 -2.89 -2.52
CA PHE A 172 -7.84 -2.62 -1.32
C PHE A 172 -7.93 -1.11 -1.09
N TYR A 173 -9.01 -0.68 -0.45
CA TYR A 173 -9.14 0.69 0.02
C TYR A 173 -8.63 0.79 1.46
N ILE A 174 -7.80 1.77 1.76
CA ILE A 174 -7.36 2.07 3.13
C ILE A 174 -7.72 3.50 3.50
N GLY A 175 -8.08 3.71 4.77
CA GLY A 175 -8.37 5.03 5.31
C GLY A 175 -7.23 6.00 5.00
N ARG A 176 -7.57 7.13 4.36
CA ARG A 176 -6.59 8.17 4.02
C ARG A 176 -5.87 8.72 5.25
N TYR A 177 -6.59 8.69 6.36
CA TYR A 177 -6.20 9.16 7.68
C TYR A 177 -6.48 8.05 8.71
N GLU A 178 -5.91 8.22 9.90
CA GLU A 178 -6.37 7.55 11.11
C GLU A 178 -7.86 7.87 11.36
N VAL A 179 -8.62 6.94 11.96
CA VAL A 179 -10.02 7.18 12.33
C VAL A 179 -10.10 8.31 13.34
N THR A 180 -10.92 9.32 13.05
CA THR A 180 -11.02 10.52 13.89
C THR A 180 -11.93 10.32 15.10
N GLN A 181 -11.77 11.16 16.12
CA GLN A 181 -12.68 11.21 17.26
C GLN A 181 -14.13 11.44 16.84
N ALA A 182 -14.38 12.28 15.82
CA ALA A 182 -15.71 12.51 15.28
C ALA A 182 -16.32 11.24 14.67
N GLN A 183 -15.56 10.53 13.83
CA GLN A 183 -16.00 9.29 13.18
C GLN A 183 -16.27 8.18 14.20
N TRP A 184 -15.37 8.02 15.17
CA TRP A 184 -15.57 7.09 16.27
C TRP A 184 -16.83 7.43 17.06
N THR A 185 -16.99 8.68 17.49
CA THR A 185 -18.14 9.11 18.30
C THR A 185 -19.46 8.93 17.57
N ALA A 186 -19.50 9.24 16.26
CA ALA A 186 -20.70 9.08 15.45
C ALA A 186 -21.16 7.62 15.37
N ARG A 187 -20.22 6.66 15.28
CA ARG A 187 -20.54 5.22 15.18
C ARG A 187 -20.76 4.55 16.54
N MET A 188 -19.96 4.92 17.54
CA MET A 188 -19.94 4.24 18.85
C MET A 188 -20.79 4.94 19.92
N GLY A 189 -21.16 6.20 19.71
CA GLY A 189 -21.97 6.99 20.66
C GLY A 189 -21.21 7.56 21.86
N PHE A 190 -19.89 7.36 21.95
CA PHE A 190 -19.03 7.91 23.00
C PHE A 190 -17.62 8.19 22.49
N ASN A 191 -16.84 9.01 23.22
CA ASN A 191 -15.46 9.35 22.88
C ASN A 191 -14.49 8.98 24.02
N PRO A 192 -13.65 7.93 23.87
CA PRO A 192 -12.71 7.49 24.90
C PRO A 192 -11.40 8.28 24.94
N SER A 193 -11.09 9.09 23.92
CA SER A 193 -9.79 9.75 23.76
C SER A 193 -9.35 10.53 25.00
N LEU A 194 -8.05 10.54 25.26
CA LEU A 194 -7.47 11.45 26.25
C LEU A 194 -7.52 12.89 25.73
N TRP A 195 -7.23 13.09 24.44
CA TRP A 195 -7.03 14.40 23.84
C TRP A 195 -8.33 15.04 23.33
N ARG A 196 -9.29 15.25 24.24
CA ARG A 196 -10.64 15.78 23.94
C ARG A 196 -10.80 17.28 24.21
N ASN A 197 -9.79 17.92 24.79
CA ASN A 197 -9.83 19.33 25.12
C ASN A 197 -8.99 20.14 24.13
N PRO A 198 -9.39 21.39 23.81
CA PRO A 198 -8.57 22.28 23.00
C PRO A 198 -7.26 22.62 23.70
N SER A 199 -6.26 22.98 22.90
CA SER A 199 -4.96 23.48 23.35
C SER A 199 -4.53 24.65 22.47
N PRO A 200 -3.48 25.41 22.84
CA PRO A 200 -2.97 26.48 21.97
C PRO A 200 -2.61 26.02 20.55
N GLN A 201 -2.24 24.74 20.39
CA GLN A 201 -1.89 24.15 19.09
C GLN A 201 -3.08 23.56 18.35
N VAL A 202 -4.12 23.12 19.07
CA VAL A 202 -5.33 22.52 18.46
C VAL A 202 -6.58 23.22 19.01
N PRO A 203 -7.12 24.19 18.27
CA PRO A 203 -8.35 24.89 18.62
C PRO A 203 -9.57 23.96 18.70
N VAL A 204 -10.63 24.44 19.37
CA VAL A 204 -11.84 23.66 19.68
C VAL A 204 -12.52 23.03 18.47
N ASP A 205 -12.56 23.74 17.34
CA ASP A 205 -13.14 23.29 16.07
C ASP A 205 -12.34 22.17 15.40
N GLN A 206 -11.07 21.99 15.78
CA GLN A 206 -10.19 20.98 15.22
C GLN A 206 -10.06 19.72 16.08
N VAL A 207 -10.46 19.78 17.36
CA VAL A 207 -10.44 18.63 18.27
C VAL A 207 -11.16 17.40 17.69
N PRO A 208 -12.36 17.50 17.09
CA PRO A 208 -13.04 16.33 16.53
C PRO A 208 -12.26 15.62 15.40
N ASN A 209 -11.32 16.32 14.75
CA ASN A 209 -10.50 15.81 13.66
C ASN A 209 -9.16 15.18 14.13
N ARG A 210 -8.91 15.15 15.45
CA ARG A 210 -7.81 14.33 16.01
C ARG A 210 -8.10 12.85 15.81
N PRO A 211 -7.08 11.98 15.75
CA PRO A 211 -7.30 10.55 15.79
C PRO A 211 -7.98 10.17 17.10
N VAL A 212 -8.86 9.15 17.04
CA VAL A 212 -9.31 8.49 18.25
C VAL A 212 -8.14 7.75 18.90
N ASP A 213 -8.07 7.81 20.22
CA ASP A 213 -7.03 7.20 21.04
C ASP A 213 -7.65 6.58 22.30
N THR A 214 -6.83 5.95 23.15
CA THR A 214 -7.31 5.28 24.38
C THR A 214 -8.33 4.19 24.05
N ILE A 215 -8.07 3.47 22.96
CA ILE A 215 -8.82 2.32 22.48
C ILE A 215 -7.90 1.11 22.39
N SER A 216 -8.49 -0.08 22.48
CA SER A 216 -7.79 -1.36 22.34
C SER A 216 -8.16 -2.02 21.02
N TRP A 217 -7.34 -2.97 20.58
CA TRP A 217 -7.64 -3.81 19.42
C TRP A 217 -9.02 -4.49 19.56
N ASP A 218 -9.37 -4.95 20.78
CA ASP A 218 -10.67 -5.56 21.06
C ASP A 218 -11.82 -4.57 20.85
N THR A 219 -11.73 -3.34 21.37
CA THR A 219 -12.79 -2.33 21.19
C THR A 219 -12.93 -1.86 19.74
N ILE A 220 -11.85 -1.94 18.95
CA ILE A 220 -11.92 -1.65 17.51
C ILE A 220 -12.82 -2.67 16.80
N GLN A 221 -12.88 -3.92 17.25
CA GLN A 221 -13.74 -4.93 16.62
C GLN A 221 -15.22 -4.52 16.67
N ASP A 222 -15.64 -3.85 17.75
CA ASP A 222 -16.99 -3.30 17.84
C ASP A 222 -17.22 -2.18 16.82
N PHE A 223 -16.25 -1.28 16.66
CA PHE A 223 -16.31 -0.23 15.63
C PHE A 223 -16.40 -0.83 14.23
N LEU A 224 -15.65 -1.88 13.93
CA LEU A 224 -15.67 -2.56 12.63
C LEU A 224 -16.99 -3.31 12.37
N GLY A 225 -17.81 -3.53 13.40
CA GLY A 225 -19.06 -4.28 13.31
C GLY A 225 -18.89 -5.79 13.46
N ASN A 226 -17.71 -6.27 13.84
CA ASN A 226 -17.40 -7.70 14.01
C ASN A 226 -18.11 -8.35 15.21
N SER A 227 -18.65 -7.55 16.14
CA SER A 227 -19.36 -8.04 17.33
C SER A 227 -20.89 -8.08 17.16
N LEU A 228 -21.43 -7.56 16.05
CA LEU A 228 -22.85 -7.63 15.71
C LEU A 228 -23.05 -8.63 14.56
N VAL A 229 -24.26 -9.19 14.42
CA VAL A 229 -24.64 -10.16 13.35
C VAL A 229 -24.70 -9.51 11.95
N GLY A 230 -23.99 -8.39 11.76
CA GLY A 230 -23.86 -7.69 10.49
C GLY A 230 -22.54 -8.06 9.82
N ASN A 231 -22.58 -8.34 8.52
CA ASN A 231 -21.40 -8.53 7.70
C ASN A 231 -20.46 -7.32 7.86
N ALA A 232 -19.36 -7.48 8.60
CA ALA A 232 -18.38 -6.41 8.75
C ALA A 232 -17.70 -6.17 7.40
N ALA A 233 -17.89 -4.97 6.87
CA ALA A 233 -17.29 -4.56 5.61
C ALA A 233 -15.98 -3.77 5.80
N LEU A 234 -15.72 -3.29 7.03
CA LEU A 234 -14.46 -2.69 7.42
C LEU A 234 -13.63 -3.69 8.21
N ARG A 235 -12.32 -3.65 8.03
CA ARG A 235 -11.34 -4.44 8.80
C ARG A 235 -10.14 -3.59 9.19
N LEU A 236 -9.31 -4.09 10.09
CA LEU A 236 -7.95 -3.58 10.24
C LEU A 236 -7.11 -4.01 9.03
N PRO A 237 -6.12 -3.21 8.60
CA PRO A 237 -5.12 -3.66 7.65
C PRO A 237 -4.35 -4.85 8.21
N THR A 238 -3.83 -5.71 7.34
CA THR A 238 -2.72 -6.59 7.72
C THR A 238 -1.45 -5.76 7.94
N GLU A 239 -0.47 -6.30 8.66
CA GLU A 239 0.83 -5.65 8.83
C GLU A 239 1.50 -5.36 7.48
N ALA A 240 1.36 -6.30 6.54
CA ALA A 240 1.90 -6.18 5.20
C ALA A 240 1.19 -5.11 4.36
N GLU A 241 -0.15 -5.06 4.38
CA GLU A 241 -0.92 -3.99 3.73
C GLU A 241 -0.52 -2.62 4.28
N TRP A 242 -0.36 -2.50 5.60
CA TRP A 242 0.07 -1.25 6.23
C TRP A 242 1.46 -0.82 5.78
N GLU A 243 2.45 -1.73 5.77
CA GLU A 243 3.82 -1.38 5.34
C GLU A 243 3.88 -1.06 3.85
N TYR A 244 3.13 -1.79 3.02
CA TYR A 244 3.00 -1.53 1.60
C TYR A 244 2.43 -0.13 1.34
N ALA A 245 1.35 0.19 2.03
CA ALA A 245 0.68 1.47 1.99
C ALA A 245 1.59 2.61 2.48
N TYR A 246 2.34 2.41 3.58
CA TYR A 246 3.32 3.39 4.09
C TYR A 246 4.36 3.72 3.03
N ARG A 247 4.94 2.67 2.44
CA ARG A 247 6.08 2.78 1.52
C ARG A 247 5.70 3.46 0.22
N ALA A 248 4.49 3.22 -0.31
CA ALA A 248 4.02 3.81 -1.55
C ALA A 248 5.06 3.74 -2.70
N GLY A 249 5.68 2.57 -2.86
CA GLY A 249 6.73 2.32 -3.86
C GLY A 249 8.17 2.61 -3.41
N THR A 250 8.37 3.26 -2.27
CA THR A 250 9.72 3.56 -1.73
C THR A 250 10.32 2.39 -0.93
N THR A 251 11.65 2.33 -0.87
CA THR A 251 12.41 1.33 -0.08
C THR A 251 13.12 1.93 1.13
N THR A 252 12.89 3.22 1.38
CA THR A 252 13.56 4.04 2.39
C THR A 252 12.95 3.89 3.78
N ALA A 253 13.66 4.43 4.78
CA ALA A 253 13.19 4.48 6.16
C ALA A 253 11.94 5.36 6.31
N TYR A 254 11.87 6.47 5.59
CA TYR A 254 10.71 7.36 5.57
C TYR A 254 10.13 7.45 4.16
N HIS A 255 8.81 7.57 4.06
CA HIS A 255 8.10 7.62 2.78
C HIS A 255 8.40 8.91 2.01
N SER A 256 7.85 9.02 0.80
CA SER A 256 8.01 10.21 -0.03
C SER A 256 7.38 11.46 0.58
N LEU A 257 7.93 12.62 0.23
CA LEU A 257 7.48 13.94 0.67
C LEU A 257 7.85 14.98 -0.39
N PRO A 258 7.32 16.22 -0.34
CA PRO A 258 7.74 17.28 -1.26
C PRO A 258 9.26 17.44 -1.31
N GLY A 259 9.82 17.44 -2.52
CA GLY A 259 11.27 17.47 -2.75
C GLY A 259 11.99 16.11 -2.66
N HIS A 260 11.31 15.06 -2.20
CA HIS A 260 11.86 13.70 -2.06
C HIS A 260 10.83 12.65 -2.54
N PRO A 261 10.50 12.62 -3.85
CA PRO A 261 9.47 11.72 -4.38
C PRO A 261 9.80 10.23 -4.26
N SER A 262 11.09 9.88 -4.13
CA SER A 262 11.55 8.49 -3.93
C SER A 262 11.72 8.10 -2.45
N GLY A 263 11.23 8.93 -1.52
CA GLY A 263 11.44 8.74 -0.09
C GLY A 263 12.81 9.22 0.39
N THR A 264 13.09 9.06 1.68
CA THR A 264 14.35 9.50 2.29
C THR A 264 14.79 8.63 3.47
N ASN A 265 16.10 8.54 3.67
CA ASN A 265 16.71 7.95 4.87
C ASN A 265 17.20 9.04 5.85
N ASP A 266 17.02 10.31 5.54
CA ASP A 266 17.38 11.41 6.43
C ASP A 266 16.32 11.59 7.53
N ASP A 267 16.69 11.21 8.76
CA ASP A 267 15.82 11.33 9.92
C ASP A 267 15.57 12.78 10.37
N GLN A 268 16.34 13.76 9.87
CA GLN A 268 16.08 15.18 10.15
C GLN A 268 14.82 15.70 9.46
N LEU A 269 14.34 15.03 8.41
CA LEU A 269 13.13 15.41 7.66
C LEU A 269 11.82 14.87 8.28
N ALA A 270 11.90 14.16 9.42
CA ALA A 270 10.72 13.58 10.07
C ALA A 270 9.63 14.62 10.40
N ASN A 271 10.00 15.88 10.64
CA ASN A 271 9.04 16.95 10.95
C ASN A 271 8.09 17.30 9.79
N ASP A 272 8.44 16.93 8.55
CA ASP A 272 7.63 17.24 7.37
C ASP A 272 6.49 16.23 7.16
N ILE A 273 6.67 15.00 7.67
CA ILE A 273 5.72 13.90 7.51
C ILE A 273 5.02 13.48 8.81
N ALA A 274 5.54 13.86 9.98
CA ALA A 274 5.08 13.33 11.26
C ALA A 274 4.84 14.40 12.34
N TRP A 275 3.86 14.12 13.20
CA TRP A 275 3.78 14.68 14.54
C TRP A 275 4.44 13.70 15.52
N TRP A 276 5.57 14.08 16.12
CA TRP A 276 6.36 13.17 16.95
C TRP A 276 7.13 13.90 18.06
N GLY A 277 7.70 13.08 18.94
CA GLY A 277 8.70 13.49 19.92
C GLY A 277 8.15 14.16 21.17
N SER A 278 8.46 13.57 22.32
CA SER A 278 8.25 14.15 23.64
C SER A 278 9.50 14.92 24.13
N CYS A 279 10.32 15.48 23.23
CA CYS A 279 11.54 16.20 23.60
C CYS A 279 11.77 17.45 22.72
N PRO A 280 11.44 18.67 23.21
CA PRO A 280 11.79 19.90 22.51
C PRO A 280 13.27 20.01 22.12
N PRO A 281 14.25 19.59 22.96
CA PRO A 281 15.67 19.64 22.58
C PRO A 281 16.05 18.68 21.46
N CYS A 282 15.24 17.64 21.18
CA CYS A 282 15.51 16.65 20.14
C CYS A 282 14.85 16.99 18.79
N GLY A 283 14.17 18.14 18.70
CA GLY A 283 13.52 18.59 17.46
C GLY A 283 12.13 18.02 17.22
N GLY A 284 11.52 17.36 18.21
CA GLY A 284 10.12 16.92 18.15
C GLY A 284 9.14 18.09 18.05
N ASN A 285 8.01 17.88 17.37
CA ASN A 285 7.08 18.93 16.98
C ASN A 285 5.64 18.72 17.50
N SER A 286 5.35 17.60 18.18
CA SER A 286 3.98 17.29 18.60
C SER A 286 3.45 18.14 19.75
N GLY A 287 4.34 18.70 20.57
CA GLY A 287 3.93 19.34 21.81
C GLY A 287 3.25 18.38 22.79
N TYR A 288 3.63 17.09 22.75
CA TYR A 288 3.17 16.04 23.66
C TYR A 288 1.68 15.70 23.55
N GLN A 289 1.06 15.89 22.38
CA GLN A 289 -0.34 15.60 22.15
C GLN A 289 -0.57 15.14 20.71
N THR A 290 -1.72 14.52 20.45
CA THR A 290 -2.18 14.26 19.07
C THR A 290 -2.47 15.57 18.33
N HIS A 291 -2.54 15.51 17.01
CA HIS A 291 -2.94 16.62 16.16
C HIS A 291 -4.07 16.18 15.24
N PRO A 292 -4.84 17.14 14.67
CA PRO A 292 -5.78 16.83 13.61
C PRO A 292 -5.08 16.08 12.48
N VAL A 293 -5.75 15.07 11.93
CA VAL A 293 -5.23 14.27 10.82
C VAL A 293 -5.02 15.13 9.56
N GLY A 294 -4.10 14.71 8.69
CA GLY A 294 -3.86 15.30 7.39
C GLY A 294 -3.12 16.64 7.42
N ARG A 295 -2.40 16.94 8.52
CA ARG A 295 -1.67 18.21 8.69
C ARG A 295 -0.18 18.13 8.32
N LYS A 296 0.29 16.93 8.00
CA LYS A 296 1.65 16.67 7.48
C LYS A 296 1.60 16.16 6.05
N ALA A 297 2.75 16.14 5.38
CA ALA A 297 2.84 15.67 4.01
C ALA A 297 2.38 14.20 3.91
N GLY A 298 1.52 13.92 2.93
CA GLY A 298 1.14 12.56 2.60
C GLY A 298 2.19 11.86 1.74
N ASN A 299 2.16 10.53 1.72
CA ASN A 299 3.06 9.73 0.90
C ASN A 299 2.62 9.65 -0.58
N GLY A 300 3.31 8.86 -1.39
CA GLY A 300 3.05 8.70 -2.83
C GLY A 300 1.70 8.10 -3.21
N PHE A 301 0.93 7.59 -2.24
CA PHE A 301 -0.48 7.21 -2.44
C PHE A 301 -1.46 8.31 -1.99
N GLY A 302 -1.00 9.35 -1.31
CA GLY A 302 -1.85 10.37 -0.70
C GLY A 302 -2.33 10.03 0.71
N LEU A 303 -1.73 9.03 1.36
CA LEU A 303 -1.99 8.68 2.75
C LEU A 303 -1.22 9.62 3.68
N HIS A 304 -1.89 10.10 4.73
CA HIS A 304 -1.29 10.98 5.71
C HIS A 304 -1.12 10.28 7.05
N ASP A 305 -0.25 10.85 7.89
CA ASP A 305 -0.01 10.41 9.26
C ASP A 305 0.38 8.93 9.36
N MET A 306 0.99 8.39 8.29
CA MET A 306 1.56 7.03 8.31
C MET A 306 2.79 6.96 9.25
N ALA A 307 3.35 8.12 9.60
CA ALA A 307 4.42 8.29 10.58
C ALA A 307 3.97 9.28 11.67
N GLY A 308 4.01 8.84 12.93
CA GLY A 308 3.68 9.67 14.09
C GLY A 308 2.17 9.83 14.31
N ASN A 309 1.78 10.89 15.02
CA ASN A 309 0.44 11.12 15.55
C ASN A 309 0.00 10.01 16.52
N VAL A 310 -0.53 8.88 16.07
CA VAL A 310 -0.74 7.69 16.91
C VAL A 310 -0.17 6.44 16.25
N TYR A 311 0.28 5.48 17.07
CA TYR A 311 0.50 4.14 16.56
C TYR A 311 -0.84 3.57 16.09
N GLU A 312 -0.78 2.74 15.06
CA GLU A 312 -1.97 2.14 14.48
C GLU A 312 -1.97 0.63 14.70
N TRP A 313 -3.05 0.14 15.31
CA TRP A 313 -3.30 -1.29 15.41
C TRP A 313 -3.47 -1.89 14.01
N VAL A 314 -2.85 -3.05 13.78
CA VAL A 314 -3.09 -3.90 12.60
C VAL A 314 -3.70 -5.24 13.03
N ASN A 315 -4.19 -6.01 12.07
CA ASN A 315 -4.88 -7.27 12.37
C ASN A 315 -3.95 -8.34 12.96
N ASP A 316 -2.70 -8.38 12.52
CA ASP A 316 -1.77 -9.48 12.74
C ASP A 316 -1.41 -9.69 14.23
N PHE A 317 -1.34 -10.96 14.61
CA PHE A 317 -0.62 -11.34 15.83
C PHE A 317 0.90 -11.16 15.64
N THR A 318 1.63 -10.90 16.72
CA THR A 318 3.08 -10.80 16.67
C THR A 318 3.73 -12.15 16.35
N GLY A 319 4.67 -12.14 15.39
CA GLY A 319 5.48 -13.30 15.04
C GLY A 319 6.77 -12.91 14.30
N PRO A 320 7.72 -13.85 14.15
CA PRO A 320 8.90 -13.64 13.32
C PRO A 320 8.50 -13.48 11.85
N TYR A 321 9.28 -12.71 11.10
CA TYR A 321 9.10 -12.65 9.65
C TYR A 321 9.53 -13.98 8.99
N PRO A 322 8.85 -14.37 7.90
CA PRO A 322 9.22 -15.54 7.13
C PRO A 322 10.59 -15.32 6.46
N THR A 323 11.31 -16.41 6.22
CA THR A 323 12.62 -16.36 5.53
C THR A 323 12.50 -16.33 4.01
N GLY A 324 11.29 -16.45 3.46
CA GLY A 324 11.02 -16.57 2.02
C GLY A 324 9.86 -15.70 1.57
N PRO A 325 9.56 -15.69 0.26
CA PRO A 325 8.47 -14.90 -0.30
C PRO A 325 7.11 -15.39 0.21
N VAL A 326 6.20 -14.46 0.44
CA VAL A 326 4.81 -14.75 0.86
C VAL A 326 3.80 -13.97 0.02
N VAL A 327 2.59 -14.51 -0.05
CA VAL A 327 1.45 -13.92 -0.78
C VAL A 327 0.33 -13.69 0.21
N ASP A 328 -0.21 -12.46 0.22
CA ASP A 328 -1.28 -11.99 1.12
C ASP A 328 -1.11 -12.43 2.59
N PRO A 329 0.03 -12.18 3.25
CA PRO A 329 0.26 -12.64 4.61
C PRO A 329 -0.68 -11.94 5.61
N THR A 330 -1.25 -12.71 6.53
CA THR A 330 -2.13 -12.25 7.62
C THR A 330 -1.53 -12.44 9.01
N GLY A 331 -0.23 -12.77 9.07
CA GLY A 331 0.47 -13.10 10.31
C GLY A 331 0.09 -14.47 10.87
N PRO A 332 0.58 -14.83 12.08
CA PRO A 332 0.21 -16.08 12.74
C PRO A 332 -1.27 -16.14 13.12
N ASP A 333 -1.87 -17.34 13.09
CA ASP A 333 -3.28 -17.56 13.45
C ASP A 333 -3.59 -17.27 14.93
N THR A 334 -2.59 -17.41 15.80
CA THR A 334 -2.73 -17.24 17.26
C THR A 334 -1.55 -16.48 17.83
N GLY A 335 -1.80 -15.69 18.87
CA GLY A 335 -0.76 -14.99 19.63
C GLY A 335 -1.32 -14.31 20.88
N SER A 336 -0.43 -13.75 21.69
CA SER A 336 -0.79 -13.01 22.91
C SER A 336 -0.78 -11.49 22.72
N THR A 337 -0.19 -11.00 21.63
CA THR A 337 -0.05 -9.58 21.32
C THR A 337 -0.35 -9.30 19.85
N ARG A 338 -0.96 -8.15 19.59
CA ARG A 338 -1.22 -7.63 18.24
C ARG A 338 -0.18 -6.56 17.89
N ILE A 339 0.03 -6.36 16.59
CA ILE A 339 1.06 -5.45 16.10
C ILE A 339 0.54 -4.00 16.03
N LEU A 340 1.45 -3.05 16.26
CA LEU A 340 1.31 -1.62 16.13
C LEU A 340 2.36 -1.06 15.18
N ARG A 341 1.97 -0.07 14.37
CA ARG A 341 2.78 0.52 13.30
C ARG A 341 2.76 2.05 13.33
N GLY A 342 3.77 2.72 12.76
CA GLY A 342 3.78 4.16 12.51
C GLY A 342 4.40 5.08 13.57
N GLY A 343 4.50 4.65 14.84
CA GLY A 343 4.96 5.53 15.91
C GLY A 343 3.86 6.50 16.36
N SER A 344 4.10 7.27 17.42
CA SER A 344 3.12 8.25 17.90
C SER A 344 3.73 9.64 18.12
N PHE A 345 2.88 10.59 18.49
CA PHE A 345 3.22 11.94 18.92
C PHE A 345 4.28 11.98 20.03
N PHE A 346 4.43 10.90 20.81
CA PHE A 346 5.35 10.83 21.94
C PHE A 346 6.69 10.19 21.58
N ASP A 347 6.74 9.38 20.53
CA ASP A 347 7.92 8.55 20.23
C ASP A 347 8.99 9.32 19.47
N ASP A 348 10.21 8.77 19.45
CA ASP A 348 11.32 9.30 18.68
C ASP A 348 11.27 8.90 17.19
N ARG A 349 12.18 9.46 16.39
CA ARG A 349 12.33 9.18 14.95
C ARG A 349 12.52 7.69 14.62
N THR A 350 13.13 6.92 15.52
CA THR A 350 13.38 5.48 15.30
C THR A 350 12.07 4.74 15.08
N ASN A 351 11.01 5.24 15.72
CA ASN A 351 9.69 4.62 15.70
C ASN A 351 8.83 5.04 14.51
N LEU A 352 9.23 6.08 13.79
CA LEU A 352 8.51 6.63 12.64
C LEU A 352 8.88 5.92 11.32
N ARG A 353 9.89 5.05 11.34
CA ARG A 353 10.39 4.35 10.15
C ARG A 353 9.35 3.36 9.63
N SER A 354 9.31 3.21 8.31
CA SER A 354 8.47 2.26 7.56
C SER A 354 8.48 0.85 8.15
N SER A 355 9.64 0.38 8.63
CA SER A 355 9.82 -0.97 9.12
C SER A 355 9.62 -1.15 10.63
N LYS A 356 9.46 -0.09 11.44
CA LYS A 356 9.39 -0.23 12.90
C LYS A 356 8.13 -0.97 13.34
N ARG A 357 8.32 -2.05 14.11
CA ARG A 357 7.25 -2.84 14.72
C ARG A 357 7.21 -2.63 16.22
N MET A 358 6.00 -2.51 16.77
CA MET A 358 5.68 -2.58 18.20
C MET A 358 4.52 -3.56 18.39
N TRP A 359 4.28 -4.03 19.61
CA TRP A 359 3.14 -4.88 19.92
C TRP A 359 2.71 -4.76 21.37
N TYR A 360 1.42 -4.95 21.61
CA TYR A 360 0.82 -4.97 22.93
C TYR A 360 -0.32 -6.00 22.98
N PRO A 361 -0.75 -6.43 24.19
CA PRO A 361 -1.95 -7.25 24.34
C PRO A 361 -3.18 -6.57 23.69
N PRO A 362 -4.10 -7.34 23.08
CA PRO A 362 -5.22 -6.78 22.32
C PRO A 362 -6.21 -5.97 23.16
N ASN A 363 -6.21 -6.15 24.49
CA ASN A 363 -7.03 -5.40 25.43
C ASN A 363 -6.33 -4.15 26.00
N HIS A 364 -5.10 -3.85 25.58
CA HIS A 364 -4.32 -2.73 26.12
C HIS A 364 -4.87 -1.39 25.63
N LEU A 365 -5.08 -0.46 26.57
CA LEU A 365 -5.51 0.91 26.30
C LEU A 365 -4.35 1.89 26.44
N SER A 366 -4.15 2.74 25.44
CA SER A 366 -3.13 3.77 25.45
C SER A 366 -3.59 4.99 24.67
N ASN A 367 -3.28 6.18 25.18
CA ASN A 367 -3.54 7.44 24.49
C ASN A 367 -2.64 7.67 23.27
N ARG A 368 -1.72 6.75 23.00
CA ARG A 368 -0.83 6.75 21.83
C ARG A 368 -1.31 5.82 20.72
N PHE A 369 -2.35 5.03 20.96
CA PHE A 369 -2.78 3.97 20.04
C PHE A 369 -4.14 4.32 19.44
N GLY A 370 -4.20 4.36 18.12
CA GLY A 370 -5.39 4.46 17.30
C GLY A 370 -5.38 3.39 16.22
N PHE A 371 -5.97 3.69 15.06
CA PHE A 371 -6.04 2.79 13.92
C PHE A 371 -6.50 3.52 12.66
N ARG A 372 -6.29 2.88 11.51
CA ARG A 372 -7.03 3.14 10.27
C ARG A 372 -7.70 1.87 9.79
N VAL A 373 -8.67 2.02 8.90
CA VAL A 373 -9.50 0.91 8.39
C VAL A 373 -9.13 0.55 6.96
N VAL A 374 -9.37 -0.71 6.59
CA VAL A 374 -9.33 -1.22 5.23
C VAL A 374 -10.72 -1.72 4.83
N ARG A 375 -11.02 -1.65 3.54
CA ARG A 375 -12.22 -2.22 2.91
C ARG A 375 -11.84 -2.78 1.55
N ASP A 376 -12.35 -3.96 1.23
CA ASP A 376 -12.17 -4.53 -0.09
C ASP A 376 -13.12 -3.82 -1.10
N PRO A 377 -12.75 -3.71 -2.39
CA PRO A 377 -13.50 -2.98 -3.41
C PRO A 377 -14.98 -3.39 -3.55
#